data_AF-I0FXB7-F1
#
_entry.id   AF-I0FXB7-F1
#
_cell.length_a   1.000
_cell.length_b   1.000
_cell.length_c   1.000
_cell.angle_alpha   90.00
_cell.angle_beta   90.00
_cell.angle_gamma   90.00
#
_symmetry.space_group_name_H-M   'P 1'
#
loop_
_entity.id
_entity.type
_entity.pdbx_description
1 polymer ?
#
loop_
_entity_poly.entity_id
_entity_poly.type
_entity_poly.pdbx_seq_one_letter_code
_entity_poly.pdbx_strand_id
1 'polypeptide(L)'
;MATPQLTKNQTLVMDALSHSEGPMSAYTILDKLRDHGFRAPLQVYRALDKLLEYGLVHRLESLNAFVACSCPHDHEHDHGVTAFTICEGCGQVTEFHDEAIEQRLSTLTRAQNFKTEKTTIEIRGHCQSCA
;
A
#
# COMPACT_ATOMS: atom_id res chain seq x y z
N MET A 1 11.63 5.80 14.70
CA MET A 1 11.95 7.16 14.17
C MET A 1 10.72 8.06 14.29
N ALA A 2 10.87 9.40 14.26
CA ALA A 2 9.74 10.33 14.44
C ALA A 2 8.72 10.23 13.29
N THR A 3 7.43 10.08 13.61
CA THR A 3 6.35 10.07 12.62
C THR A 3 6.41 11.35 11.78
N PRO A 4 6.48 11.25 10.43
CA PRO A 4 6.56 12.43 9.58
C PRO A 4 5.34 13.33 9.80
N GLN A 5 5.56 14.63 9.93
CA GLN A 5 4.48 15.58 10.11
C GLN A 5 3.70 15.74 8.80
N LEU A 6 2.49 15.18 8.78
CA LEU A 6 1.63 15.22 7.60
C LEU A 6 0.97 16.59 7.45
N THR A 7 0.92 17.07 6.21
CA THR A 7 0.08 18.21 5.82
C THR A 7 -1.40 17.82 5.88
N LYS A 8 -2.30 18.81 5.92
CA LYS A 8 -3.75 18.59 5.94
C LYS A 8 -4.23 17.60 4.87
N ASN A 9 -3.76 17.74 3.63
CA ASN A 9 -4.19 16.86 2.54
C ASN A 9 -3.64 15.43 2.69
N GLN A 10 -2.42 15.27 3.19
CA GLN A 10 -1.84 13.96 3.46
C GLN A 10 -2.58 13.26 4.60
N THR A 11 -2.90 13.99 5.68
CA THR A 11 -3.71 13.46 6.79
C THR A 11 -5.08 13.01 6.30
N LEU A 12 -5.79 13.82 5.52
CA LEU A 12 -7.11 13.45 5.00
C LEU A 12 -7.07 12.18 4.12
N VAL A 13 -6.05 12.04 3.27
CA VAL A 13 -5.87 10.84 2.44
C VAL A 13 -5.51 9.62 3.29
N MET A 14 -4.61 9.79 4.26
CA MET A 14 -4.24 8.73 5.21
C MET A 14 -5.44 8.24 6.01
N ASP A 15 -6.24 9.16 6.54
CA ASP A 15 -7.44 8.84 7.31
C ASP A 15 -8.46 8.11 6.44
N ALA A 16 -8.66 8.55 5.19
CA ALA A 16 -9.57 7.89 4.26
C ALA A 16 -9.16 6.41 4.02
N LEU A 17 -7.86 6.15 3.86
CA LEU A 17 -7.31 4.81 3.65
C LEU A 17 -7.36 3.96 4.93
N SER A 18 -7.01 4.53 6.09
CA SER A 18 -6.98 3.82 7.37
C SER A 18 -8.36 3.37 7.84
N HIS A 19 -9.41 4.10 7.47
CA HIS A 19 -10.80 3.76 7.81
C HIS A 19 -11.53 2.99 6.70
N SER A 20 -10.83 2.60 5.63
CA SER A 20 -11.43 1.82 4.56
C SER A 20 -11.34 0.32 4.83
N GLU A 21 -12.40 -0.41 4.50
CA GLU A 21 -12.44 -1.89 4.61
C GLU A 21 -11.61 -2.59 3.51
N GLY A 22 -11.09 -1.83 2.55
CA GLY A 22 -10.38 -2.37 1.41
C GLY A 22 -9.67 -1.29 0.58
N PRO A 23 -8.92 -1.71 -0.44
CA PRO A 23 -8.10 -0.81 -1.25
C PRO A 23 -8.96 0.21 -1.99
N MET A 24 -8.48 1.44 -2.06
CA MET A 24 -9.20 2.52 -2.75
C MET A 24 -8.40 3.04 -3.94
N SER A 25 -9.10 3.25 -5.06
CA SER A 25 -8.53 3.98 -6.19
C SER A 25 -8.36 5.47 -5.84
N ALA A 26 -7.45 6.15 -6.54
CA ALA A 26 -7.27 7.61 -6.38
C ALA A 26 -8.58 8.40 -6.63
N TYR A 27 -9.45 7.91 -7.52
CA TYR A 27 -10.75 8.52 -7.80
C TYR A 27 -11.75 8.31 -6.66
N THR A 28 -11.77 7.10 -6.08
CA THR A 28 -12.59 6.81 -4.89
C THR A 28 -12.19 7.70 -3.71
N ILE A 29 -10.88 7.89 -3.51
CA ILE A 29 -10.35 8.81 -2.50
C ILE A 29 -10.76 10.26 -2.80
N LEU A 30 -10.62 10.70 -4.06
CA LEU A 30 -11.04 12.03 -4.48
C LEU A 30 -12.51 12.28 -4.15
N ASP A 31 -13.39 11.36 -4.53
CA ASP A 31 -14.83 11.51 -4.33
C ASP A 31 -15.20 11.58 -2.85
N LYS A 32 -14.57 10.76 -1.99
CA LYS A 32 -14.75 10.84 -0.53
C LYS A 32 -14.28 12.16 0.08
N LEU A 33 -13.25 12.78 -0.52
CA LEU A 33 -12.62 14.00 0.04
C LEU A 33 -13.08 15.30 -0.63
N ARG A 34 -14.08 15.26 -1.52
CA ARG A 34 -14.61 16.47 -2.19
C ARG A 34 -15.10 17.51 -1.21
N ASP A 35 -15.85 17.08 -0.19
CA ASP A 35 -16.41 17.96 0.85
C ASP A 35 -15.32 18.56 1.75
N HIS A 36 -14.13 17.95 1.75
CA HIS A 36 -12.96 18.43 2.48
C HIS A 36 -12.05 19.35 1.63
N GLY A 37 -12.47 19.71 0.41
CA GLY A 37 -11.80 20.68 -0.45
C GLY A 37 -10.95 20.09 -1.58
N PHE A 38 -10.98 18.77 -1.78
CA PHE A 38 -10.35 18.16 -2.95
C PHE A 38 -11.21 18.39 -4.19
N ARG A 39 -10.59 18.83 -5.29
CA ARG A 39 -11.28 19.16 -6.54
C ARG A 39 -10.66 18.50 -7.77
N ALA A 40 -9.40 18.10 -7.69
CA ALA A 40 -8.68 17.51 -8.81
C ALA A 40 -7.94 16.22 -8.38
N PRO A 41 -7.91 15.19 -9.25
CA PRO A 41 -7.16 13.95 -9.00
C PRO A 41 -5.69 14.20 -8.63
N LEU A 42 -5.06 15.21 -9.24
CA LEU A 42 -3.66 15.57 -8.97
C LEU A 42 -3.39 15.89 -7.49
N GLN A 43 -4.37 16.43 -6.75
CA GLN A 43 -4.21 16.68 -5.32
C GLN A 43 -4.10 15.38 -4.51
N VAL A 44 -4.85 14.36 -4.91
CA VAL A 44 -4.80 13.02 -4.31
C VAL A 44 -3.47 12.36 -4.64
N TYR A 45 -3.06 12.35 -5.91
CA TYR A 45 -1.78 11.77 -6.31
C TYR A 45 -0.60 12.42 -5.58
N ARG A 46 -0.54 13.74 -5.46
CA ARG A 46 0.53 14.43 -4.69
C ARG A 46 0.57 14.02 -3.21
N ALA A 47 -0.59 13.79 -2.60
CA ALA A 47 -0.64 13.31 -1.23
C ALA A 47 -0.18 11.85 -1.15
N LEU A 48 -0.68 10.99 -2.04
CA LEU A 48 -0.29 9.58 -2.13
C LEU A 48 1.21 9.40 -2.38
N ASP A 49 1.80 10.18 -3.29
CA ASP A 49 3.23 10.12 -3.59
C ASP A 49 4.07 10.34 -2.32
N LYS A 50 3.68 11.31 -1.48
CA LYS A 50 4.36 11.55 -0.20
C LYS A 50 4.11 10.45 0.83
N LEU A 51 2.90 9.90 0.88
CA LEU A 51 2.60 8.79 1.78
C LEU A 51 3.35 7.50 1.38
N LEU A 52 3.53 7.27 0.07
CA LEU A 52 4.36 6.19 -0.48
C LEU A 52 5.83 6.40 -0.15
N GLU A 53 6.36 7.62 -0.32
CA GLU A 53 7.74 7.97 0.07
C GLU A 53 7.99 7.73 1.58
N TYR A 54 6.97 7.96 2.42
CA TYR A 54 7.06 7.70 3.86
C TYR A 54 6.80 6.23 4.25
N GLY A 55 6.47 5.36 3.29
CA GLY A 55 6.12 3.96 3.56
C GLY A 55 4.80 3.79 4.33
N LEU A 56 3.95 4.82 4.38
CA LEU A 56 2.69 4.78 5.13
C LEU A 56 1.53 4.19 4.32
N VAL A 57 1.68 4.12 3.01
CA VAL A 57 0.70 3.60 2.07
C VAL A 57 1.41 2.69 1.09
N HIS A 58 0.75 1.61 0.66
CA HIS A 58 1.19 0.78 -0.44
C HIS A 58 0.25 0.93 -1.64
N ARG A 59 0.83 0.75 -2.83
CA ARG A 59 0.09 0.67 -4.09
C ARG A 59 -0.03 -0.80 -4.48
N LEU A 60 -1.27 -1.23 -4.74
CA LEU A 60 -1.59 -2.50 -5.37
C LEU A 60 -1.66 -2.25 -6.87
N GLU A 61 -0.64 -2.72 -7.60
CA GLU A 61 -0.50 -2.45 -9.02
C GLU A 61 -1.60 -3.15 -9.82
N SER A 62 -1.98 -4.36 -9.40
CA SER A 62 -2.97 -5.13 -10.13
C SER A 62 -4.40 -4.56 -10.03
N LEU A 63 -4.67 -3.71 -9.04
CA LEU A 63 -5.95 -3.03 -8.84
C LEU A 63 -5.91 -1.52 -9.13
N ASN A 64 -4.72 -0.96 -9.39
CA ASN A 64 -4.50 0.50 -9.44
C ASN A 64 -5.08 1.23 -8.21
N ALA A 65 -4.87 0.63 -7.04
CA ALA A 65 -5.47 1.06 -5.79
C ALA A 65 -4.42 1.18 -4.68
N PHE A 66 -4.82 1.81 -3.57
CA PHE A 66 -3.94 2.14 -2.46
C PHE A 66 -4.51 1.59 -1.16
N VAL A 67 -3.63 1.18 -0.26
CA VAL A 67 -3.95 0.69 1.10
C VAL A 67 -3.03 1.35 2.13
N ALA A 68 -3.53 1.62 3.33
CA ALA A 68 -2.67 2.03 4.44
C ALA A 68 -1.76 0.85 4.84
N CYS A 69 -0.51 1.15 5.19
CA CYS A 69 0.42 0.14 5.71
C CYS A 69 -0.07 -0.36 7.08
N SER A 70 -0.03 -1.67 7.29
CA SER A 70 -0.46 -2.30 8.56
C SER A 70 0.71 -2.55 9.53
N CYS A 71 1.95 -2.31 9.12
CA CYS A 71 3.14 -2.57 9.94
C CYS A 71 3.45 -1.45 10.95
N PRO A 72 3.94 -1.78 12.16
CA PRO A 72 4.53 -0.80 13.07
C PRO A 72 5.77 -0.16 12.43
N HIS A 73 5.86 1.17 12.49
CA HIS A 73 6.88 2.01 11.84
C HIS A 73 8.34 1.82 12.34
N ASP A 74 8.63 0.74 13.05
CA ASP A 74 9.96 0.43 13.62
C ASP A 74 10.77 -0.57 12.80
N HIS A 75 10.19 -1.17 11.77
CA HIS A 75 10.93 -2.00 10.84
C HIS A 75 11.41 -1.17 9.65
N GLU A 76 12.72 -1.21 9.38
CA GLU A 76 13.39 -0.65 8.20
C GLU A 76 12.84 -1.31 6.91
N HIS A 77 11.62 -0.96 6.51
CA HIS A 77 10.98 -1.43 5.27
C HIS A 77 11.46 -0.66 4.03
N ASP A 78 12.70 -0.16 4.04
CA ASP A 78 13.24 0.50 2.86
C ASP A 78 13.55 -0.54 1.76
N HIS A 79 13.65 -1.84 2.08
CA HIS A 79 14.05 -2.89 1.13
C HIS A 79 13.39 -4.28 1.29
N GLY A 80 12.28 -4.41 2.04
CA GLY A 80 11.60 -5.70 2.28
C GLY A 80 10.68 -6.17 1.14
N VAL A 81 10.24 -7.43 1.19
CA VAL A 81 9.20 -7.95 0.27
C VAL A 81 7.85 -7.73 0.90
N THR A 82 7.03 -6.85 0.32
CA THR A 82 5.64 -6.69 0.75
C THR A 82 4.74 -7.66 0.00
N ALA A 83 3.99 -8.49 0.72
CA ALA A 83 3.07 -9.45 0.13
C ALA A 83 1.62 -9.15 0.54
N PHE A 84 0.72 -9.24 -0.44
CA PHE A 84 -0.70 -8.98 -0.28
C PHE A 84 -1.51 -10.18 -0.75
N THR A 85 -2.55 -10.52 0.02
CA THR A 85 -3.66 -11.34 -0.47
C THR A 85 -4.84 -10.44 -0.81
N ILE A 86 -5.51 -10.71 -1.93
CA ILE A 86 -6.62 -9.94 -2.46
C ILE A 86 -7.79 -10.89 -2.69
N CYS A 87 -8.90 -10.65 -1.99
CA CYS A 87 -10.13 -11.40 -2.20
C CYS A 87 -10.89 -10.85 -3.41
N GLU A 88 -11.11 -11.66 -4.43
CA GLU A 88 -11.90 -11.31 -5.62
C GLU A 88 -13.42 -11.28 -5.33
N GLY A 89 -13.86 -11.82 -4.19
CA GLY A 89 -15.28 -11.82 -3.77
C GLY A 89 -15.71 -10.54 -3.05
N CYS A 90 -14.95 -10.12 -2.04
CA CYS A 90 -15.29 -8.94 -1.23
C CYS A 90 -14.33 -7.76 -1.38
N GLY A 91 -13.22 -7.93 -2.12
CA GLY A 91 -12.19 -6.90 -2.28
C GLY A 91 -11.29 -6.72 -1.05
N GLN A 92 -11.45 -7.52 0.00
CA GLN A 92 -10.60 -7.45 1.19
C GLN A 92 -9.14 -7.71 0.82
N VAL A 93 -8.25 -6.88 1.37
CA VAL A 93 -6.80 -7.02 1.21
C VAL A 93 -6.16 -7.26 2.56
N THR A 94 -5.21 -8.19 2.61
CA THR A 94 -4.42 -8.46 3.82
C THR A 94 -2.95 -8.45 3.46
N GLU A 95 -2.20 -7.60 4.17
CA GLU A 95 -0.75 -7.50 4.11
C GLU A 95 -0.12 -8.56 5.03
N PHE A 96 0.96 -9.19 4.56
CA PHE A 96 1.75 -10.12 5.37
C PHE A 96 3.22 -10.08 4.97
N HIS A 97 4.08 -10.50 5.92
CA HIS A 97 5.53 -10.55 5.77
C HIS A 97 6.02 -11.94 6.12
N ASP A 98 6.96 -12.46 5.32
CA ASP A 98 7.56 -13.78 5.51
C ASP A 98 9.05 -13.72 5.14
N GLU A 99 9.92 -13.88 6.15
CA GLU A 99 11.37 -13.81 5.98
C GLU A 99 11.91 -14.90 5.03
N ALA A 100 11.26 -16.07 4.97
CA ALA A 100 11.71 -17.16 4.10
C ALA A 100 11.45 -16.83 2.62
N ILE A 101 10.33 -16.15 2.32
CA ILE A 101 10.05 -15.62 0.98
C ILE A 101 11.08 -14.55 0.61
N GLU A 102 11.35 -13.61 1.52
CA GLU A 102 12.35 -12.54 1.34
C GLU A 102 13.73 -13.10 1.01
N GLN A 103 14.22 -14.04 1.81
CA GLN A 103 15.52 -14.67 1.63
C GLN A 103 15.63 -15.43 0.30
N ARG A 104 14.57 -16.14 -0.10
CA ARG A 104 14.54 -16.88 -1.37
C ARG A 104 14.60 -15.94 -2.56
N LEU A 105 13.80 -14.88 -2.56
CA LEU A 105 13.80 -13.89 -3.65
C LEU A 105 15.13 -13.16 -3.74
N SER A 106 15.70 -12.74 -2.62
CA SER A 106 17.03 -12.14 -2.55
C SER A 106 18.12 -13.07 -3.11
N THR A 107 18.06 -14.37 -2.80
CA THR A 107 19.00 -15.36 -3.33
C THR A 107 18.88 -15.50 -4.85
N LEU A 108 17.65 -15.56 -5.37
CA LEU A 108 17.38 -15.68 -6.81
C LEU A 108 17.86 -14.46 -7.60
N THR A 109 17.63 -13.25 -7.10
CA THR A 109 18.04 -12.02 -7.79
C THR A 109 19.55 -11.83 -7.74
N ARG A 110 20.19 -12.14 -6.60
CA ARG A 110 21.66 -12.14 -6.47
C ARG A 110 22.32 -13.11 -7.46
N ALA A 111 21.77 -14.32 -7.60
CA ALA A 111 22.29 -15.31 -8.56
C ALA A 111 22.26 -14.82 -10.02
N GLN A 112 21.38 -13.87 -10.35
CA GLN A 112 21.25 -13.28 -11.68
C GLN A 112 21.99 -11.95 -11.82
N ASN A 113 22.72 -11.50 -10.80
CA ASN A 113 23.29 -10.14 -10.72
C ASN A 113 22.23 -9.04 -10.94
N PHE A 114 20.99 -9.29 -10.51
CA PHE A 114 19.89 -8.35 -10.67
C PHE A 114 19.82 -7.41 -9.46
N LYS A 115 19.89 -6.09 -9.71
CA LYS A 115 19.74 -5.07 -8.68
C LYS A 115 18.25 -4.81 -8.43
N THR A 116 17.72 -5.43 -7.39
CA THR A 116 16.32 -5.22 -6.98
C THR A 116 16.13 -3.85 -6.36
N GLU A 117 15.22 -3.04 -6.92
CA GLU A 117 14.83 -1.75 -6.34
C GLU A 117 13.62 -1.91 -5.40
N LYS A 118 12.62 -2.73 -5.79
CA LYS A 118 11.41 -3.00 -5.01
C LYS A 118 10.87 -4.40 -5.33
N THR A 119 10.32 -5.09 -4.34
CA THR A 119 9.63 -6.37 -4.53
C THR A 119 8.22 -6.28 -3.96
N THR A 120 7.23 -6.66 -4.75
CA THR A 120 5.82 -6.71 -4.32
C THR A 120 5.19 -8.00 -4.83
N ILE A 121 4.49 -8.71 -3.95
CA ILE A 121 3.77 -9.94 -4.27
C ILE A 121 2.28 -9.68 -4.07
N GLU A 122 1.49 -9.99 -5.09
CA GLU A 122 0.03 -9.90 -5.01
C GLU A 122 -0.57 -11.27 -5.34
N ILE A 123 -1.30 -11.85 -4.38
CA ILE A 123 -1.95 -13.15 -4.49
C ILE A 123 -3.46 -12.91 -4.55
N ARG A 124 -4.11 -13.41 -5.60
CA ARG A 124 -5.54 -13.26 -5.81
C ARG A 124 -6.27 -14.57 -5.55
N GLY A 125 -7.39 -14.49 -4.84
CA GLY A 125 -8.18 -15.66 -4.47
C GLY A 125 -9.48 -15.27 -3.78
N HIS A 126 -10.00 -16.15 -2.92
CA HIS A 126 -11.18 -15.87 -2.11
C HIS A 126 -10.82 -16.02 -0.63
N CYS A 127 -11.27 -15.08 0.20
CA CYS A 127 -11.11 -15.18 1.65
C CYS A 127 -12.06 -16.24 2.22
N GLN A 128 -11.84 -16.63 3.47
CA GLN A 128 -12.67 -17.64 4.15
C GLN A 128 -14.17 -17.31 4.15
N SER A 129 -14.54 -16.03 4.21
CA SER A 129 -15.94 -15.58 4.18
C SER A 129 -16.58 -15.67 2.80
N CYS A 130 -15.79 -15.76 1.73
CA CYS A 130 -16.25 -15.82 0.34
C CYS A 130 -16.09 -17.20 -0.31
N ALA A 131 -15.46 -18.15 0.38
CA ALA A 131 -15.19 -19.51 -0.12
C ALA A 131 -16.34 -20.48 0.15
#